data_AF-A0A3N5P397-F1
#
_entry.id   AF-A0A3N5P397-F1
#
_cell.length_a   1.000
_cell.length_b   1.000
_cell.length_c   1.000
_cell.angle_alpha   90.00
_cell.angle_beta   90.00
_cell.angle_gamma   90.00
#
_symmetry.space_group_name_H-M   'P 1'
#
loop_
_entity.id
_entity.type
_entity.pdbx_description
1 polymer ?
#
loop_
_entity_poly.entity_id
_entity_poly.type
_entity_poly.pdbx_seq_one_letter_code
_entity_poly.pdbx_strand_id
1 'polypeptide(L)' 'MKNMYKEAILSQSACNLSGLVFNLASHMDEIWKEAKANGQGTDYVNNHPVVRLFLEQFNLLCRSDYSESYKICDDKKEV' A
#
# COMPACT_ATOMS: atom_id res chain seq x y z
N MET A 1 -14.43 -13.45 6.94
CA MET A 1 -13.18 -12.68 6.99
C MET A 1 -12.66 -12.53 5.57
N LYS A 2 -12.30 -11.32 5.16
CA LYS A 2 -11.52 -11.12 3.94
C LYS A 2 -10.17 -11.81 4.15
N ASN A 3 -9.67 -12.51 3.15
CA ASN A 3 -8.35 -13.14 3.23
C ASN A 3 -7.33 -12.18 2.60
N MET A 4 -6.53 -11.53 3.44
CA MET A 4 -5.58 -10.51 2.99
C MET A 4 -4.59 -11.03 1.93
N TYR A 5 -4.16 -12.29 2.03
CA TYR A 5 -3.25 -12.90 1.06
C TYR A 5 -3.91 -13.11 -0.31
N LYS A 6 -5.16 -13.58 -0.33
CA LYS A 6 -5.92 -13.73 -1.59
C LYS A 6 -6.15 -12.38 -2.25
N GLU A 7 -6.51 -11.38 -1.46
CA GLU A 7 -6.76 -10.03 -1.99
C GLU A 7 -5.48 -9.34 -2.46
N ALA A 8 -4.33 -9.62 -1.83
CA ALA A 8 -3.03 -9.17 -2.32
C ALA A 8 -2.72 -9.72 -3.71
N ILE A 9 -3.01 -11.00 -3.99
CA ILE A 9 -2.84 -11.58 -5.32
C ILE A 9 -3.81 -10.91 -6.32
N LEU A 10 -5.07 -10.71 -5.94
CA LEU A 10 -6.06 -10.06 -6.80
C LEU A 10 -5.76 -8.58 -7.05
N SER A 11 -5.03 -7.92 -6.16
CA SER A 11 -4.64 -6.50 -6.33
C SER A 11 -3.86 -6.26 -7.63
N GLN A 12 -3.17 -7.27 -8.16
CA GLN A 12 -2.34 -7.17 -9.36
C GLN A 12 -3.14 -6.94 -10.65
N SER A 13 -4.45 -7.14 -10.62
CA SER A 13 -5.34 -6.83 -11.75
C SER A 13 -6.11 -5.51 -11.57
N ALA A 14 -5.85 -4.76 -10.49
CA ALA A 14 -6.52 -3.50 -10.24
C ALA A 14 -6.11 -2.42 -11.25
N CYS A 15 -7.08 -1.64 -11.71
CA CYS A 15 -6.88 -0.54 -12.66
C CYS A 15 -7.08 0.85 -12.03
N ASN A 16 -7.34 0.94 -10.73
CA ASN A 16 -7.55 2.19 -10.02
C ASN A 16 -6.81 2.20 -8.67
N LEU A 17 -6.25 3.36 -8.34
CA LEU A 17 -5.46 3.57 -7.12
C LEU A 17 -6.34 3.62 -5.87
N SER A 18 -7.52 4.23 -5.95
CA SER A 18 -8.41 4.41 -4.79
C SER A 18 -8.87 3.07 -4.19
N GLY A 19 -9.18 2.08 -5.04
CA GLY A 19 -9.54 0.74 -4.60
C GLY A 19 -8.38 0.02 -3.93
N LEU A 20 -7.16 0.19 -4.43
CA LEU A 20 -5.95 -0.36 -3.78
C LEU A 20 -5.72 0.27 -2.40
N VAL A 21 -5.88 1.59 -2.27
CA VAL A 21 -5.67 2.30 -0.98
C VAL A 21 -6.67 1.81 0.05
N PHE A 22 -7.96 1.81 -0.32
CA PHE A 22 -9.02 1.38 0.57
C PHE A 22 -8.82 -0.08 1.00
N ASN A 23 -8.43 -0.95 0.07
CA ASN A 23 -8.26 -2.35 0.38
C ASN A 23 -7.07 -2.62 1.29
N LEU A 24 -5.89 -2.07 0.97
CA LEU A 24 -4.70 -2.21 1.81
C LEU A 24 -4.96 -1.68 3.23
N ALA A 25 -5.59 -0.50 3.36
CA ALA A 25 -5.95 0.07 4.65
C ALA A 25 -6.82 -0.87 5.50
N SER A 26 -7.73 -1.62 4.86
CA SER A 26 -8.60 -2.58 5.55
C SER A 26 -7.86 -3.81 6.11
N HIS A 27 -6.64 -4.10 5.63
CA HIS A 27 -5.81 -5.23 6.07
C HIS A 27 -4.72 -4.82 7.08
N MET A 28 -4.44 -3.52 7.24
CA MET A 28 -3.32 -3.07 8.07
C MET A 28 -3.41 -3.49 9.54
N ASP A 29 -4.62 -3.52 10.12
CA ASP A 29 -4.82 -3.96 11.51
C ASP A 29 -4.46 -5.45 11.69
N GLU A 30 -4.80 -6.29 10.71
CA GLU A 30 -4.45 -7.72 10.72
C GLU A 30 -2.94 -7.94 10.61
N ILE A 31 -2.27 -7.19 9.73
CA ILE A 31 -0.81 -7.25 9.55
C ILE A 31 -0.08 -6.80 10.83
N TRP A 32 -0.58 -5.76 11.50
CA TRP A 32 -0.02 -5.31 12.77
C TRP A 32 -0.24 -6.31 13.91
N LYS A 33 -1.39 -7.01 13.92
CA LYS A 33 -1.62 -8.12 14.85
C LYS A 33 -0.62 -9.26 14.62
N GLU A 34 -0.35 -9.63 13.37
CA GLU A 34 0.67 -10.63 13.02
C GLU A 34 2.06 -10.18 13.46
N ALA A 35 2.43 -8.92 13.18
CA ALA A 35 3.71 -8.37 13.61
C ALA A 35 3.89 -8.43 15.14
N LYS A 36 2.87 -7.98 15.89
CA LYS A 36 2.89 -7.98 17.36
C LYS A 36 2.97 -9.38 17.94
N ALA A 37 2.23 -10.34 17.38
CA ALA A 37 2.26 -11.73 17.82
C ALA A 37 3.66 -12.36 17.67
N ASN A 38 4.43 -11.92 16.68
CA ASN A 38 5.77 -12.41 16.38
C ASN A 38 6.90 -11.55 16.99
N GLY A 39 6.58 -10.57 17.84
CA GLY A 39 7.59 -9.65 18.41
C GLY A 39 8.28 -8.77 17.35
N GLN A 40 7.61 -8.53 16.22
CA GLN A 40 8.11 -7.75 15.09
C GLN A 40 7.60 -6.31 15.12
N GLY A 41 8.29 -5.43 14.38
CA GLY A 41 7.97 -4.01 14.27
C GLY A 41 7.68 -3.53 12.85
N THR A 42 7.93 -2.25 12.61
CA THR A 42 7.69 -1.58 11.33
C THR A 42 8.39 -2.24 10.15
N ASP A 43 9.61 -2.75 10.33
CA ASP A 43 10.37 -3.39 9.24
C ASP A 43 9.66 -4.61 8.69
N TYR A 44 9.05 -5.42 9.57
CA TYR A 44 8.24 -6.56 9.18
C TYR A 44 6.98 -6.11 8.42
N VAL A 45 6.28 -5.10 8.93
CA VAL A 45 5.06 -4.57 8.30
C VAL A 45 5.37 -4.02 6.90
N ASN A 46 6.45 -3.25 6.76
CA ASN A 46 6.90 -2.69 5.49
C ASN A 46 7.29 -3.77 4.47
N ASN A 47 7.84 -4.89 4.95
CA ASN A 47 8.25 -6.01 4.10
C ASN A 47 7.21 -7.13 4.01
N HIS A 48 6.03 -6.94 4.60
CA HIS A 48 4.99 -7.96 4.62
C HIS A 48 4.55 -8.28 3.18
N PRO A 49 4.41 -9.57 2.78
CA PRO A 49 4.10 -9.94 1.40
C PRO A 49 2.84 -9.26 0.84
N VAL A 50 1.80 -9.08 1.68
CA VAL A 50 0.58 -8.34 1.29
C VAL A 50 0.92 -6.88 0.96
N VAL A 51 1.64 -6.18 1.83
CA VAL A 51 2.03 -4.77 1.60
C VAL A 51 2.83 -4.65 0.31
N ARG A 52 3.80 -5.55 0.10
CA ARG A 52 4.63 -5.54 -1.10
C ARG A 52 3.83 -5.69 -2.39
N LEU A 53 2.90 -6.64 -2.47
CA LEU A 53 2.06 -6.81 -3.67
C LEU A 53 1.20 -5.57 -3.95
N PHE A 54 0.56 -4.99 -2.93
CA PHE A 54 -0.19 -3.76 -3.12
C PHE A 54 0.71 -2.61 -3.60
N LEU A 55 1.89 -2.42 -3.00
CA LEU A 55 2.85 -1.37 -3.37
C LEU A 55 3.42 -1.55 -4.77
N GLU A 56 3.66 -2.79 -5.22
CA GLU A 56 4.07 -3.07 -6.59
C GLU A 56 3.01 -2.61 -7.60
N GLN A 57 1.72 -2.88 -7.33
CA GLN A 57 0.64 -2.38 -8.17
C GLN A 57 0.48 -0.85 -8.12
N PHE A 58 0.65 -0.24 -6.93
CA PHE A 58 0.68 1.21 -6.80
C PHE A 58 1.76 1.81 -7.70
N ASN A 59 2.97 1.26 -7.67
CA ASN A 59 4.07 1.74 -8.47
C ASN A 59 3.80 1.63 -9.98
N LEU A 60 3.19 0.51 -10.41
CA LEU A 60 2.76 0.30 -11.80
C LEU A 60 1.75 1.37 -12.25
N LEU A 61 0.75 1.68 -11.43
CA LEU A 61 -0.30 2.62 -11.78
C LEU A 61 0.13 4.10 -11.65
N CYS A 62 0.97 4.44 -10.67
CA CYS A 62 1.46 5.80 -10.43
C CYS A 62 2.59 6.22 -11.38
N ARG A 63 3.24 5.27 -12.08
CA ARG A 63 4.35 5.53 -13.02
C ARG A 63 5.51 6.30 -12.36
N SER A 64 6.13 5.69 -11.33
CA SER A 64 7.39 5.99 -10.59
C SER A 64 8.06 7.39 -10.58
N ASP A 65 8.00 8.21 -11.64
CA ASP A 65 8.44 9.61 -11.61
C ASP A 65 7.43 10.49 -10.87
N TYR A 66 7.81 10.91 -9.65
CA TYR A 66 6.98 11.76 -8.80
C TYR A 66 7.26 13.26 -8.98
N SER A 67 8.23 13.65 -9.82
CA SER A 67 8.80 15.01 -9.85
C SER A 67 7.76 16.08 -10.17
N GLU A 68 6.89 15.83 -11.15
CA GLU A 68 5.79 16.74 -11.51
C GLU A 68 4.79 16.88 -10.36
N SER A 69 4.41 15.75 -9.75
CA SER A 69 3.49 15.73 -8.62
C SER A 69 4.06 16.47 -7.40
N TYR A 70 5.35 16.32 -7.13
CA TYR A 70 6.06 17.06 -6.09
C TYR A 70 5.97 18.57 -6.33
N LYS A 71 6.34 19.02 -7.53
CA LYS A 71 6.32 20.45 -7.88
C LYS A 71 4.92 21.05 -7.69
N ILE A 72 3.88 20.38 -8.19
CA ILE A 72 2.50 20.84 -8.05
C ILE A 72 2.08 20.97 -6.57
N CYS A 73 2.44 19.99 -5.73
CA CYS A 73 2.13 20.05 -4.31
C CYS A 73 2.94 21.15 -3.60
N ASP A 74 4.20 21.32 -3.96
CA ASP A 74 5.09 22.34 -3.39
C ASP A 74 4.59 23.75 -3.70
N ASP A 75 4.15 24.00 -4.94
CA ASP A 75 3.57 25.27 -5.37
C ASP A 75 2.26 25.62 -4.63
N LYS A 76 1.51 24.61 -4.17
CA LYS A 76 0.19 24.77 -3.52
C LYS A 76 0.23 24.80 -1.99
N LYS A 77 1.34 24.41 -1.35
CA LYS A 77 1.41 24.28 0.12
C LYS A 77 1.31 25.62 0.87
N GLU A 78 1.57 26.73 0.19
CA GLU A 78 1.62 28.09 0.77
C GLU A 78 0.39 28.96 0.41
N VAL A 79 -0.60 28.39 -0.28
CA VAL A 79 -1.90 29.02 -0.58
C VAL A 79 -2.91 28.65 0.50
#